data_AF-A0AAJ7BLR5-F1
#
_entry.id   AF-A0AAJ7BLR5-F1
#
_cell.length_a   1.000
_cell.length_b   1.000
_cell.length_c   1.000
_cell.angle_alpha   90.00
_cell.angle_beta   90.00
_cell.angle_gamma   90.00
#
_symmetry.space_group_name_H-M   'P 1'
#
loop_
_entity.id
_entity.type
_entity.pdbx_description
1 polymer ?
#
loop_
_entity_poly.entity_id
_entity_poly.type
_entity_poly.pdbx_seq_one_letter_code
_entity_poly.pdbx_strand_id
1 'polypeptide(L)'
;METEVKLCQGKDVFERMNYLYQASQFVASKNKTVASYYGNVMVNCGKKAVLRMEPDLKRSICKSCQTPLIPGETARVRLGSKPRKLIRWTCLTCRSIKKFPTKQGHKLWSDQAESIVQIFDYARYSKMANGSSVQPDSHYVKTNPQSEAMNSASDEKPSGESVREIHSKEDKASIIEIKQVE
;
A
#
# COMPACT_ATOMS: atom_id res chain seq x y z
N MET A 1 -26.60 -18.85 -10.19
CA MET A 1 -26.59 -17.45 -9.75
C MET A 1 -25.22 -16.90 -10.09
N GLU A 2 -25.12 -16.15 -11.19
CA GLU A 2 -23.88 -15.46 -11.56
C GLU A 2 -23.53 -14.47 -10.44
N THR A 3 -22.37 -14.67 -9.83
CA THR A 3 -21.87 -13.76 -8.79
C THR A 3 -21.21 -12.61 -9.52
N GLU A 4 -21.94 -11.50 -9.63
CA GLU A 4 -21.43 -10.26 -10.20
C GLU A 4 -20.18 -9.82 -9.41
N VAL A 5 -19.01 -9.91 -10.06
CA VAL A 5 -17.74 -9.47 -9.46
C VAL A 5 -17.75 -7.94 -9.45
N LYS A 6 -18.18 -7.36 -8.34
CA LYS A 6 -18.09 -5.91 -8.14
C LYS A 6 -16.61 -5.54 -7.99
N LEU A 7 -16.13 -4.59 -8.78
CA LEU A 7 -14.78 -4.04 -8.62
C LEU A 7 -14.80 -2.82 -7.70
N CYS A 8 -13.80 -2.66 -6.84
CA CYS A 8 -13.65 -1.42 -6.09
C CYS A 8 -13.21 -0.28 -7.02
N GLN A 9 -13.83 0.89 -6.87
CA GLN A 9 -13.39 2.10 -7.56
C GLN A 9 -11.99 2.48 -7.08
N GLY A 10 -11.09 2.79 -8.01
CA GLY A 10 -9.70 3.17 -7.70
C GLY A 10 -8.77 2.00 -7.34
N LYS A 11 -9.11 0.76 -7.74
CA LYS A 11 -8.28 -0.44 -7.56
C LYS A 11 -6.83 -0.24 -8.01
N ASP A 12 -6.64 0.30 -9.20
CA ASP A 12 -5.34 0.61 -9.81
C ASP A 12 -4.51 1.57 -8.94
N VAL A 13 -5.16 2.58 -8.37
CA VAL A 13 -4.50 3.55 -7.48
C VAL A 13 -4.13 2.89 -6.15
N PHE A 14 -5.00 2.06 -5.58
CA PHE A 14 -4.67 1.30 -4.37
C PHE A 14 -3.49 0.35 -4.58
N GLU A 15 -3.46 -0.36 -5.70
CA GLU A 15 -2.34 -1.24 -6.09
C GLU A 15 -1.04 -0.43 -6.25
N ARG A 16 -1.10 0.71 -6.93
CA ARG A 16 0.04 1.62 -7.08
C ARG A 16 0.54 2.13 -5.72
N MET A 17 -0.36 2.54 -4.84
CA MET A 17 0.00 3.00 -3.50
C MET A 17 0.64 1.88 -2.68
N ASN A 18 0.10 0.67 -2.75
CA ASN A 18 0.65 -0.51 -2.08
C ASN A 18 2.08 -0.81 -2.57
N TYR A 19 2.29 -0.82 -3.89
CA TYR A 19 3.63 -1.03 -4.46
C TYR A 19 4.63 0.03 -4.00
N LEU A 20 4.26 1.32 -4.07
CA LEU A 20 5.11 2.42 -3.64
C LEU A 20 5.45 2.34 -2.15
N TYR A 21 4.50 1.91 -1.32
CA TYR A 21 4.72 1.71 0.10
C TYR A 21 5.74 0.59 0.37
N GLN A 22 5.59 -0.56 -0.29
CA GLN A 22 6.52 -1.68 -0.16
C GLN A 22 7.93 -1.30 -0.64
N ALA A 23 8.04 -0.63 -1.79
CA ALA A 23 9.31 -0.12 -2.31
C ALA A 23 9.95 0.87 -1.33
N SER A 24 9.15 1.78 -0.76
CA SER A 24 9.60 2.72 0.26
C SER A 24 10.17 2.02 1.50
N GLN A 25 9.50 0.97 1.97
CA GLN A 25 9.88 0.21 3.14
C GLN A 25 11.20 -0.56 2.90
N PHE A 26 11.34 -1.19 1.73
CA PHE A 26 12.55 -1.92 1.34
C PHE A 26 13.79 -1.02 1.23
N VAL A 27 13.62 0.19 0.69
CA VAL A 27 14.75 1.12 0.48
C VAL A 27 15.08 1.91 1.75
N ALA A 28 14.20 1.94 2.76
CA ALA A 28 14.34 2.75 3.96
C ALA A 28 15.65 2.51 4.74
N SER A 29 16.12 1.26 4.80
CA SER A 29 17.37 0.89 5.49
C SER A 29 18.61 1.36 4.72
N LYS A 30 18.53 1.44 3.39
CA LYS A 30 19.65 1.80 2.52
C LYS A 30 19.73 3.31 2.29
N ASN A 31 18.62 3.93 1.86
CA ASN A 31 18.58 5.33 1.50
C ASN A 31 17.25 5.98 1.90
N LYS A 32 17.31 6.79 2.97
CA LYS A 32 16.16 7.46 3.57
C LYS A 32 15.54 8.53 2.65
N THR A 33 16.33 9.12 1.76
CA THR A 33 15.87 10.14 0.80
C THR A 33 15.02 9.50 -0.29
N VAL A 34 15.46 8.37 -0.84
CA VAL A 34 14.67 7.62 -1.84
C VAL A 34 13.39 7.06 -1.22
N ALA A 35 13.46 6.56 0.01
CA ALA A 35 12.26 6.13 0.74
C ALA A 35 11.28 7.29 0.97
N SER A 36 11.78 8.49 1.33
CA SER A 36 10.96 9.71 1.44
C SER A 36 10.28 10.06 0.12
N TYR A 37 10.98 9.92 -1.01
CA TYR A 37 10.43 10.17 -2.33
C TYR A 37 9.27 9.22 -2.65
N TYR A 38 9.44 7.90 -2.46
CA TYR A 38 8.37 6.94 -2.69
C TYR A 38 7.14 7.19 -1.81
N GLY A 39 7.35 7.50 -0.52
CA GLY A 39 6.28 7.89 0.38
C GLY A 39 5.54 9.15 -0.07
N ASN A 40 6.25 10.14 -0.60
CA ASN A 40 5.65 11.35 -1.18
C ASN A 40 4.78 11.05 -2.39
N VAL A 41 5.30 10.26 -3.33
CA VAL A 41 4.55 9.84 -4.52
C VAL A 41 3.29 9.07 -4.11
N MET A 42 3.41 8.14 -3.16
CA MET A 42 2.29 7.36 -2.63
C MET A 42 1.17 8.25 -2.05
N VAL A 43 1.53 9.21 -1.18
CA VAL A 43 0.56 10.16 -0.60
C VAL A 43 -0.08 11.04 -1.68
N ASN A 44 0.70 11.47 -2.68
CA ASN A 44 0.19 12.29 -3.77
C ASN A 44 -0.73 11.51 -4.72
N CYS A 45 -0.50 10.22 -4.95
CA CYS A 45 -1.43 9.35 -5.67
C CYS A 45 -2.80 9.31 -4.97
N GLY A 46 -2.82 9.07 -3.66
CA GLY A 46 -4.06 9.06 -2.88
C GLY A 46 -4.78 10.41 -2.89
N LYS A 47 -4.05 11.52 -2.73
CA LYS A 47 -4.62 12.87 -2.80
C LYS A 47 -5.24 13.18 -4.16
N LYS A 48 -4.55 12.86 -5.26
CA LYS A 48 -5.03 13.11 -6.63
C LYS A 48 -6.28 12.30 -6.95
N ALA A 49 -6.32 11.05 -6.49
CA ALA A 49 -7.48 10.17 -6.68
C ALA A 49 -8.61 10.39 -5.64
N VAL A 50 -8.44 11.33 -4.69
CA VAL A 50 -9.38 11.57 -3.59
C VAL A 50 -9.65 10.30 -2.76
N LEU A 51 -8.64 9.43 -2.65
CA LEU A 51 -8.71 8.19 -1.89
C LEU A 51 -8.19 8.37 -0.47
N ARG A 52 -8.92 7.83 0.50
CA ARG A 52 -8.49 7.81 1.90
C ARG A 52 -7.53 6.66 2.14
N MET A 53 -6.35 6.98 2.65
CA MET A 53 -5.42 5.97 3.16
C MET A 53 -5.93 5.37 4.46
N GLU A 54 -5.64 4.08 4.62
CA GLU A 54 -5.90 3.31 5.83
C GLU A 54 -5.10 3.91 7.03
N PRO A 55 -5.70 3.99 8.24
CA PRO A 55 -5.08 4.58 9.42
C PRO A 55 -3.72 4.00 9.81
N ASP A 56 -3.51 2.69 9.75
CA ASP A 56 -2.26 2.02 10.09
C ASP A 56 -1.14 2.32 9.08
N LEU A 57 -1.45 2.40 7.79
CA LEU A 57 -0.55 2.90 6.76
C LEU A 57 -0.19 4.37 7.03
N LYS A 58 -1.18 5.22 7.36
CA LYS A 58 -0.90 6.60 7.76
C LYS A 58 -0.06 6.66 9.02
N ARG A 59 -0.19 5.71 9.96
CA ARG A 59 0.59 5.63 11.21
C ARG A 59 2.03 5.25 10.95
N SER A 60 2.29 4.32 10.01
CA SER A 60 3.63 3.85 9.65
C SER A 60 4.46 4.88 8.86
N ILE A 61 3.87 5.99 8.38
CA ILE A 61 4.59 6.98 7.58
C ILE A 61 4.77 8.32 8.33
N CYS A 62 5.90 8.99 8.09
CA CYS A 62 6.18 10.32 8.62
C CYS A 62 5.22 11.38 8.07
N LYS A 63 4.68 12.25 8.93
CA LYS A 63 3.75 13.31 8.51
C LYS A 63 4.39 14.42 7.66
N SER A 64 5.70 14.62 7.79
CA SER A 64 6.40 15.76 7.19
C SER A 64 7.22 15.35 5.97
N CYS A 65 8.10 14.35 6.11
CA CYS A 65 8.97 13.89 5.04
C CYS A 65 8.52 12.56 4.43
N GLN A 66 7.38 12.00 4.84
CA GLN A 66 6.80 10.79 4.25
C GLN A 66 7.72 9.55 4.22
N THR A 67 8.85 9.57 4.92
CA THR A 67 9.69 8.39 5.14
C THR A 67 8.92 7.38 6.01
N PRO A 68 8.98 6.08 5.70
CA PRO A 68 8.42 5.04 6.55
C PRO A 68 9.13 5.04 7.89
N LEU A 69 8.34 4.87 8.95
CA LEU A 69 8.76 4.86 10.34
C LEU A 69 8.98 3.41 10.77
N ILE A 70 10.24 3.01 10.76
CA ILE A 70 10.70 1.69 11.16
C ILE A 70 11.36 1.84 12.53
N PRO A 71 10.81 1.22 13.58
CA PRO A 71 11.42 1.26 14.91
C PRO A 71 12.87 0.77 14.85
N GLY A 72 13.79 1.57 15.38
CA GLY A 72 15.22 1.23 15.44
C GLY A 72 16.05 1.75 14.26
N GLU A 73 15.45 1.95 13.07
CA GLU A 73 16.19 2.40 11.88
C GLU A 73 15.89 3.85 11.48
N THR A 74 14.62 4.15 11.21
CA THR A 74 14.17 5.46 10.73
C THR A 74 13.30 6.18 11.76
N ALA A 75 12.85 5.47 12.79
CA ALA A 75 12.03 6.01 13.87
C ALA A 75 12.51 5.58 15.25
N ARG A 76 12.42 6.51 16.20
CA ARG A 76 12.58 6.26 17.63
C ARG A 76 11.20 6.22 18.28
N VAL A 77 10.87 5.10 18.90
CA VAL A 77 9.61 4.89 19.63
C VAL A 77 9.88 4.97 21.12
N ARG A 78 9.08 5.76 21.85
CA ARG A 78 9.15 5.87 23.32
C ARG A 78 7.76 5.84 23.93
N LEU A 79 7.62 5.16 25.05
CA LEU A 79 6.43 5.22 25.89
C LEU A 79 6.54 6.41 26.84
N GLY A 80 5.53 7.28 26.84
CA GLY A 80 5.36 8.37 27.79
C GLY A 80 4.24 8.04 28.76
N SER A 81 4.50 8.20 30.07
CA SER A 81 3.54 7.88 31.13
C SER A 81 2.78 9.08 31.69
N LYS A 82 3.36 10.29 31.65
CA LYS A 82 2.78 11.53 32.23
C LYS A 82 2.68 12.65 31.18
N PRO A 83 1.62 13.48 31.16
CA PRO A 83 0.38 13.43 31.96
C PRO A 83 -0.65 12.38 31.47
N ARG A 84 -0.48 11.80 30.26
CA ARG A 84 -1.30 10.70 29.74
C ARG A 84 -0.40 9.63 29.11
N LYS A 85 -0.81 8.37 29.20
CA LYS A 85 -0.13 7.24 28.55
C LYS A 85 -0.18 7.40 27.03
N LEU A 86 0.97 7.60 26.41
CA LEU A 86 1.09 7.80 24.96
C LEU A 86 2.33 7.11 24.40
N ILE A 87 2.25 6.71 23.14
CA ILE A 87 3.40 6.28 22.35
C ILE A 87 3.86 7.46 21.50
N ARG A 88 5.13 7.84 21.66
CA ARG A 88 5.78 8.89 20.88
C ARG A 88 6.65 8.25 19.81
N TRP A 89 6.31 8.52 18.56
CA TRP A 89 7.11 8.19 17.40
C TRP A 89 7.86 9.43 16.95
N THR A 90 9.18 9.37 16.91
CA THR A 90 10.05 10.46 16.45
C THR A 90 10.77 10.02 15.19
N CYS A 91 10.56 10.72 14.09
CA CYS A 91 11.30 10.47 12.86
C CYS A 91 12.78 10.86 13.04
N LEU A 92 13.70 9.98 12.67
CA LEU A 92 15.14 10.26 12.76
C LEU A 92 15.66 11.11 11.59
N THR A 93 14.89 11.23 10.50
CA THR A 93 15.24 12.04 9.31
C THR A 93 14.88 13.51 9.51
N CYS A 94 13.60 13.83 9.75
CA CYS A 94 13.11 15.22 9.85
C CYS A 94 12.73 15.65 11.29
N ARG A 95 12.91 14.78 12.28
CA ARG A 95 12.58 15.04 13.71
C ARG A 95 11.10 15.32 14.00
N SER A 96 10.22 15.16 13.00
CA SER A 96 8.78 15.30 13.24
C SER A 96 8.27 14.20 14.19
N ILE A 97 7.32 14.58 15.04
CA ILE A 97 6.79 13.73 16.11
C ILE A 97 5.33 13.38 15.83
N LYS A 98 4.99 12.10 15.99
CA LYS A 98 3.63 11.58 16.07
C LYS A 98 3.39 11.03 17.47
N LYS A 99 2.20 11.25 17.99
CA LYS A 99 1.80 10.83 19.33
C LYS A 99 0.51 10.03 19.19
N PHE A 100 0.48 8.82 19.75
CA PHE A 100 -0.71 7.99 19.78
C PHE A 100 -1.11 7.73 21.22
N PRO A 101 -2.37 7.94 21.61
CA PRO A 101 -2.84 7.61 22.95
C PRO A 101 -2.87 6.10 23.15
N THR A 102 -2.52 5.63 24.35
CA THR A 102 -2.53 4.20 24.72
C THR A 102 -3.59 3.95 25.79
N LYS A 103 -4.82 4.37 25.50
CA LYS A 103 -5.96 4.07 26.38
C LYS A 103 -6.40 2.63 26.15
N GLN A 104 -6.65 1.89 27.23
CA GLN A 104 -7.21 0.56 27.15
C GLN A 104 -8.62 0.64 26.54
N GLY A 105 -8.95 -0.27 25.62
CA GLY A 105 -10.26 -0.31 24.94
C GLY A 105 -10.47 0.71 23.82
N HIS A 106 -9.46 1.51 23.46
CA HIS A 106 -9.58 2.44 22.33
C HIS A 106 -9.38 1.74 20.99
N LYS A 107 -10.46 1.65 20.19
CA LYS A 107 -10.45 1.14 18.81
C LYS A 107 -10.65 2.28 17.82
N LEU A 108 -10.03 2.22 16.64
CA LEU A 108 -10.40 3.14 15.56
C LEU A 108 -11.75 2.73 14.98
N TRP A 109 -12.45 3.68 14.36
CA TRP A 109 -13.65 3.38 13.55
C TRP A 109 -13.36 2.28 12.54
N SER A 110 -12.21 2.37 11.86
CA SER A 110 -11.80 1.37 10.88
C SER A 110 -11.58 -0.03 11.45
N ASP A 111 -11.44 -0.22 12.76
CA ASP A 111 -11.22 -1.54 13.37
C ASP A 111 -12.54 -2.21 13.80
N GLN A 112 -13.66 -1.47 13.69
CA GLN A 112 -15.00 -1.94 14.08
C GLN A 112 -15.63 -2.73 12.93
N ALA A 113 -16.33 -3.82 13.24
CA ALA A 113 -16.97 -4.67 12.24
C ALA A 113 -18.08 -3.92 11.50
N GLU A 114 -18.74 -3.01 12.21
CA GLU A 114 -19.77 -2.10 11.71
C GLU A 114 -19.25 -1.13 10.65
N SER A 115 -17.94 -0.89 10.60
CA SER A 115 -17.36 0.01 9.60
C SER A 115 -17.32 -0.60 8.20
N ILE A 116 -17.48 -1.93 8.07
CA ILE A 116 -17.37 -2.64 6.80
C ILE A 116 -18.67 -2.46 6.02
N VAL A 117 -18.61 -1.72 4.91
CA VAL A 117 -19.76 -1.53 4.00
C VAL A 117 -19.87 -2.69 3.03
N GLN A 118 -18.72 -3.06 2.45
CA GLN A 118 -18.67 -4.08 1.41
C GLN A 118 -17.33 -4.80 1.43
N ILE A 119 -17.41 -6.12 1.28
CA ILE A 119 -16.25 -7.02 1.19
C ILE A 119 -16.09 -7.40 -0.28
N PHE A 120 -14.88 -7.18 -0.81
CA PHE A 120 -14.50 -7.56 -2.17
C PHE A 120 -13.60 -8.79 -2.13
N ASP A 121 -14.02 -9.89 -2.76
CA ASP A 121 -13.25 -11.12 -2.87
C ASP A 121 -12.54 -11.19 -4.23
N TYR A 122 -11.27 -10.79 -4.26
CA TYR A 122 -10.43 -10.85 -5.46
C TYR A 122 -9.78 -12.23 -5.69
N ALA A 123 -9.88 -13.16 -4.73
CA ALA A 123 -9.31 -14.51 -4.86
C ALA A 123 -10.15 -15.41 -5.79
N ARG A 124 -11.46 -15.12 -5.91
CA ARG A 124 -12.32 -15.77 -6.89
C ARG A 124 -12.00 -15.38 -8.33
N TYR A 125 -11.59 -14.14 -8.57
CA TYR A 125 -11.25 -13.64 -9.90
C TYR A 125 -10.04 -14.36 -10.52
N SER A 126 -8.97 -14.57 -9.75
CA SER A 126 -7.76 -15.24 -10.25
C SER A 126 -8.00 -16.71 -10.63
N LYS A 127 -8.93 -17.39 -9.94
CA LYS A 127 -9.34 -18.76 -10.26
C LYS A 127 -10.15 -18.85 -11.55
N MET A 128 -10.95 -17.83 -11.89
CA MET A 128 -11.74 -17.77 -13.12
C MET A 128 -10.86 -17.44 -14.35
N ALA A 129 -9.85 -16.58 -14.18
CA ALA A 129 -8.91 -16.19 -15.25
C ALA A 129 -7.99 -17.34 -15.69
N ASN A 130 -7.66 -18.28 -14.80
CA ASN A 130 -6.82 -19.43 -15.11
C ASN A 130 -7.58 -20.59 -15.81
N GLY A 131 -8.89 -20.43 -16.07
CA GLY A 131 -9.74 -21.44 -16.72
C GLY A 131 -10.64 -20.93 -17.84
N SER A 132 -10.63 -19.62 -18.14
CA SER A 132 -11.38 -19.06 -19.27
C SER A 132 -10.74 -17.76 -19.76
N SER A 133 -10.54 -17.67 -21.07
CA SER A 133 -10.15 -16.44 -21.77
C SER A 133 -11.27 -15.41 -21.65
N VAL A 134 -11.25 -14.57 -20.62
CA VAL A 134 -12.15 -13.41 -20.52
C VAL A 134 -11.27 -12.18 -20.37
N GLN A 135 -11.19 -11.40 -21.45
CA GLN A 135 -10.59 -10.08 -21.37
C GLN A 135 -11.49 -9.19 -20.50
N PRO A 136 -10.94 -8.45 -19.53
CA PRO A 136 -11.75 -7.48 -18.81
C PRO A 136 -12.14 -6.37 -19.78
N ASP A 137 -13.45 -6.13 -19.91
CA ASP A 137 -14.02 -5.01 -20.66
C ASP A 137 -13.49 -3.69 -20.08
N SER A 138 -12.39 -3.27 -20.70
CA SER A 138 -11.90 -1.93 -20.68
C SER A 138 -12.89 -1.09 -21.48
N HIS A 139 -13.77 -0.34 -20.81
CA HIS A 139 -14.35 0.86 -21.42
C HIS A 139 -13.23 1.91 -21.56
N TYR A 140 -12.27 1.60 -22.43
CA TYR A 140 -11.31 2.51 -23.02
C TYR A 140 -11.91 2.96 -24.34
N VAL A 141 -12.33 4.22 -24.40
CA VAL A 141 -12.73 4.83 -25.65
C VAL A 141 -11.50 4.87 -26.56
N LYS A 142 -11.52 4.05 -27.60
CA LYS A 142 -10.55 4.05 -28.69
C LYS A 142 -10.66 5.36 -29.46
N THR A 143 -9.55 6.08 -29.58
CA THR A 143 -9.26 6.82 -30.82
C THR A 143 -8.06 6.13 -31.47
N ASN A 144 -8.31 5.50 -32.61
CA ASN A 144 -7.39 4.66 -33.41
C ASN A 144 -6.54 5.56 -34.37
N PRO A 145 -5.59 5.02 -35.18
CA PRO A 145 -4.18 5.39 -35.15
C PRO A 145 -3.62 5.70 -36.56
N GLN A 146 -2.31 5.94 -36.67
CA GLN A 146 -1.47 5.61 -37.84
C GLN A 146 0.00 5.69 -37.36
N SER A 147 0.66 4.53 -37.19
CA SER A 147 1.76 3.98 -38.03
C SER A 147 3.10 4.73 -37.78
N GLU A 148 4.27 4.13 -37.53
CA GLU A 148 5.05 3.07 -38.19
C GLU A 148 6.19 2.63 -37.21
N ALA A 149 6.42 1.34 -36.94
CA ALA A 149 7.39 0.39 -37.54
C ALA A 149 8.84 0.37 -36.95
N MET A 150 9.26 -0.84 -36.48
CA MET A 150 10.61 -1.47 -36.60
C MET A 150 11.77 -0.90 -35.72
N ASN A 151 12.74 -1.62 -35.11
CA ASN A 151 13.33 -2.97 -35.27
C ASN A 151 14.15 -3.44 -34.02
N SER A 152 14.24 -4.77 -33.86
CA SER A 152 15.38 -5.66 -33.48
C SER A 152 16.24 -5.53 -32.19
N ALA A 153 16.18 -6.61 -31.39
CA ALA A 153 17.24 -7.52 -30.88
C ALA A 153 18.53 -7.01 -30.18
N SER A 154 18.78 -7.50 -28.95
CA SER A 154 19.96 -8.36 -28.61
C SER A 154 19.97 -8.77 -27.13
N ASP A 155 20.44 -10.01 -26.92
CA ASP A 155 20.68 -10.76 -25.69
C ASP A 155 21.67 -10.13 -24.71
N GLU A 156 21.49 -10.39 -23.40
CA GLU A 156 22.58 -10.72 -22.45
C GLU A 156 22.00 -11.24 -21.11
N LYS A 157 22.34 -12.49 -20.74
CA LYS A 157 22.30 -13.00 -19.34
C LYS A 157 23.60 -12.59 -18.64
N PRO A 158 23.61 -12.41 -17.30
CA PRO A 158 24.31 -13.45 -16.53
C PRO A 158 23.82 -13.72 -15.09
N SER A 159 24.24 -14.93 -14.66
CA SER A 159 24.73 -15.33 -13.34
C SER A 159 23.81 -15.29 -12.12
N GLY A 160 23.64 -16.48 -11.53
CA GLY A 160 22.89 -16.70 -10.32
C GLY A 160 23.57 -16.21 -9.04
N GLU A 161 22.74 -15.87 -8.07
CA GLU A 161 23.05 -15.89 -6.66
C GLU A 161 21.89 -16.58 -5.93
N SER A 162 22.23 -17.52 -5.06
CA SER A 162 21.26 -18.35 -4.34
C SER A 162 20.54 -17.52 -3.27
N VAL A 163 19.30 -17.12 -3.54
CA VAL A 163 18.46 -16.49 -2.52
C VAL A 163 17.76 -17.61 -1.75
N ARG A 164 18.19 -17.80 -0.50
CA ARG A 164 17.51 -18.64 0.48
C ARG A 164 16.05 -18.21 0.59
N GLU A 165 15.14 -19.09 0.19
CA GLU A 165 13.70 -18.90 0.33
C GLU A 165 13.34 -18.78 1.82
N ILE A 166 13.10 -17.56 2.27
CA ILE A 166 12.39 -17.32 3.52
C ILE A 166 10.90 -17.33 3.15
N HIS A 167 10.29 -18.52 3.16
CA HIS A 167 8.85 -18.70 3.08
C HIS A 167 8.19 -17.99 4.28
N SER A 168 7.84 -16.72 4.12
CA SER A 168 6.91 -16.06 5.03
C SER A 168 5.50 -16.47 4.60
N LYS A 169 4.95 -17.44 5.33
CA LYS A 169 3.55 -17.87 5.24
C LYS A 169 2.62 -16.74 5.68
N GLU A 170 2.42 -15.72 4.86
CA GLU A 170 1.28 -14.81 4.99
C GLU A 170 0.77 -14.35 3.62
N ASP A 171 0.39 -15.31 2.77
CA ASP A 171 -0.58 -15.07 1.69
C ASP A 171 -1.97 -14.87 2.32
N LYS A 172 -2.15 -13.81 3.11
CA LYS A 172 -3.49 -13.33 3.46
C LYS A 172 -3.99 -12.63 2.22
N ALA A 173 -4.83 -13.34 1.47
CA ALA A 173 -5.63 -12.84 0.36
C ALA A 173 -6.02 -11.38 0.62
N SER A 174 -5.75 -10.53 -0.37
CA SER A 174 -6.01 -9.10 -0.36
C SER A 174 -7.51 -8.82 -0.33
N ILE A 175 -8.14 -9.03 0.82
CA ILE A 175 -9.48 -8.55 1.15
C ILE A 175 -9.35 -7.03 1.31
N ILE A 176 -9.91 -6.28 0.36
CA ILE A 176 -10.02 -4.84 0.48
C ILE A 176 -11.39 -4.55 1.08
N GLU A 177 -11.41 -4.15 2.34
CA GLU A 177 -12.63 -3.69 3.02
C GLU A 177 -12.83 -2.21 2.70
N ILE A 178 -13.96 -1.86 2.07
CA ILE A 178 -14.37 -0.47 1.97
C ILE A 178 -15.06 -0.10 3.27
N LYS A 179 -14.44 0.84 4.00
CA LYS A 179 -14.92 1.29 5.30
C LYS A 179 -15.76 2.56 5.17
N GLN A 180 -16.90 2.59 5.84
CA GLN A 180 -17.81 3.74 5.80
C GLN A 180 -17.11 4.96 6.39
N VAL A 181 -17.23 6.08 5.70
CA VAL A 181 -16.67 7.36 6.15
C VAL A 181 -17.79 8.11 6.86
N GLU A 182 -17.65 8.30 8.17
CA GLU A 182 -18.31 9.39 8.89
C GLU A 182 -17.38 10.60 8.98
#